data_AF-A0A1H8XLE2-F1
#
_entry.id   AF-A0A1H8XLE2-F1
#
_cell.length_a   1.000
_cell.length_b   1.000
_cell.length_c   1.000
_cell.angle_alpha   90.00
_cell.angle_beta   90.00
_cell.angle_gamma   90.00
#
_symmetry.space_group_name_H-M   'P 1'
#
loop_
_entity.id
_entity.type
_entity.pdbx_description
1 polymer ?
#
loop_
_entity_poly.entity_id
_entity_poly.type
_entity_poly.pdbx_seq_one_letter_code
_entity_poly.pdbx_strand_id
1 'polypeptide(L)'
;MSKKPAKSKLLMPNLPNELPLASINELREEDSVALSLIQDCTLGTQTAANVAISQVLFKNVVFNSVHWPALKLTDTVFDQCDLSNVDFTHCFMDRVQLTNCKLGKGLGTVVVS
;
A
#
# COMPACT_ATOMS: atom_id res chain seq x y z
N MET A 1 4.80 3.56 37.60
CA MET A 1 4.77 2.35 36.76
C MET A 1 5.08 2.72 35.32
N SER A 2 6.34 2.59 34.90
CA SER A 2 6.76 2.88 33.52
C SER A 2 6.46 1.67 32.64
N LYS A 3 5.44 1.74 31.80
CA LYS A 3 5.22 0.73 30.75
C LYS A 3 6.29 0.95 29.68
N LYS A 4 7.26 0.02 29.58
CA LYS A 4 8.17 -0.06 28.42
C LYS A 4 7.33 -0.50 27.21
N PRO A 5 7.25 0.27 26.11
CA PRO A 5 6.65 -0.26 24.90
C PRO A 5 7.55 -1.37 24.33
N ALA A 6 6.92 -2.49 23.97
CA ALA A 6 7.55 -3.70 23.49
C ALA A 6 8.33 -3.48 22.19
N LYS A 7 9.43 -4.22 22.00
CA LYS A 7 10.09 -4.35 20.69
C LYS A 7 9.06 -4.98 19.74
N SER A 8 8.49 -4.20 18.82
CA SER A 8 7.58 -4.72 17.80
C SER A 8 8.36 -5.70 16.93
N LYS A 9 7.98 -6.98 16.96
CA LYS A 9 8.39 -7.90 15.91
C LYS A 9 7.66 -7.44 14.66
N LEU A 10 8.43 -6.96 13.71
CA LEU A 10 8.02 -6.72 12.35
C LEU A 10 7.32 -7.98 11.79
N LEU A 11 6.05 -7.87 11.42
CA LEU A 11 5.22 -8.98 10.93
C LEU A 11 5.08 -8.85 9.41
N MET A 12 5.32 -9.94 8.69
CA MET A 12 5.20 -9.99 7.23
C MET A 12 3.73 -9.95 6.78
N PRO A 13 3.45 -9.46 5.56
CA PRO A 13 2.13 -9.55 4.94
C PRO A 13 1.59 -10.99 4.91
N ASN A 14 0.33 -11.17 5.30
CA ASN A 14 -0.40 -12.42 5.24
C ASN A 14 -1.30 -12.48 3.98
N LEU A 15 -0.66 -12.72 2.84
CA LEU A 15 -1.34 -12.92 1.56
C LEU A 15 -1.72 -14.40 1.37
N PRO A 16 -2.91 -14.69 0.79
CA PRO A 16 -3.20 -16.00 0.24
C PRO A 16 -2.18 -16.40 -0.84
N ASN A 17 -2.02 -17.71 -1.06
CA ASN A 17 -1.12 -18.24 -2.11
C ASN A 17 -1.55 -17.83 -3.53
N GLU A 18 -2.86 -17.59 -3.72
CA GLU A 18 -3.44 -17.20 -4.99
C GLU A 18 -4.34 -15.98 -4.79
N LEU A 19 -4.15 -14.98 -5.66
CA LEU A 19 -4.92 -13.75 -5.69
C LEU A 19 -5.56 -13.59 -7.08
N PRO A 20 -6.87 -13.32 -7.18
CA PRO A 20 -7.51 -13.04 -8.46
C PRO A 20 -6.96 -11.73 -9.05
N LEU A 21 -6.72 -11.74 -10.36
CA LEU A 21 -6.40 -10.52 -11.11
C LEU A 21 -7.61 -9.57 -11.07
N ALA A 22 -7.38 -8.34 -10.65
CA ALA A 22 -8.37 -7.29 -10.61
C ALA A 22 -7.83 -5.99 -11.21
N SER A 23 -8.70 -5.01 -11.38
CA SER A 23 -8.34 -3.68 -11.88
C SER A 23 -8.96 -2.62 -10.99
N ILE A 24 -8.21 -1.55 -10.73
CA ILE A 24 -8.69 -0.36 -10.04
C ILE A 24 -8.83 0.73 -11.11
N ASN A 25 -10.07 1.11 -11.40
CA ASN A 25 -10.35 2.17 -12.38
C ASN A 25 -10.44 3.54 -11.69
N GLU A 26 -11.35 3.64 -10.72
CA GLU A 26 -11.58 4.85 -9.94
C GLU A 26 -12.07 4.40 -8.56
N LEU A 27 -11.41 4.88 -7.51
CA LEU A 27 -11.86 4.70 -6.14
C LEU A 27 -12.68 5.92 -5.68
N ARG A 28 -13.69 5.65 -4.86
CA ARG A 28 -14.49 6.65 -4.16
C ARG A 28 -14.09 6.69 -2.69
N GLU A 29 -14.56 7.72 -1.99
CA GLU A 29 -14.37 7.81 -0.54
C GLU A 29 -14.93 6.57 0.16
N GLU A 30 -14.18 6.05 1.13
CA GLU A 30 -14.52 4.85 1.92
C GLU A 30 -14.53 3.51 1.13
N ASP A 31 -14.13 3.51 -0.15
CA ASP A 31 -14.02 2.27 -0.92
C ASP A 31 -13.02 1.29 -0.30
N SER A 32 -13.24 0.01 -0.57
CA SER A 32 -12.33 -1.05 -0.15
C SER A 32 -11.89 -1.94 -1.31
N VAL A 33 -10.61 -2.29 -1.31
CA VAL A 33 -10.01 -3.25 -2.24
C VAL A 33 -9.40 -4.37 -1.41
N ALA A 34 -9.79 -5.61 -1.68
CA ALA A 34 -9.26 -6.75 -0.95
C ALA A 34 -9.00 -7.97 -1.84
N LEU A 35 -8.13 -8.87 -1.37
CA LEU A 35 -7.90 -10.18 -1.98
C LEU A 35 -7.66 -10.08 -3.49
N SER A 36 -6.74 -9.21 -3.91
CA SER A 36 -6.57 -8.86 -5.32
C SER A 36 -5.10 -8.80 -5.73
N LEU A 37 -4.81 -9.25 -6.94
CA LEU A 37 -3.58 -8.94 -7.67
C LEU A 37 -3.88 -7.80 -8.63
N ILE A 38 -3.21 -6.67 -8.45
CA ILE A 38 -3.23 -5.53 -9.39
C ILE A 38 -1.85 -5.49 -10.05
N GLN A 39 -1.79 -5.70 -11.36
CA GLN A 39 -0.49 -5.77 -12.06
C GLN A 39 -0.48 -5.07 -13.41
N ASP A 40 0.73 -4.70 -13.83
CA ASP A 40 1.07 -4.22 -15.18
C ASP A 40 0.19 -3.05 -15.65
N CYS A 41 -0.05 -2.09 -14.75
CA CYS A 41 -0.94 -0.97 -15.01
C CYS A 41 -0.40 0.35 -14.45
N THR A 42 -1.06 1.44 -14.86
CA THR A 42 -0.85 2.77 -14.30
C THR A 42 -2.13 3.22 -13.62
N LEU A 43 -2.07 3.49 -12.33
CA LEU A 43 -3.13 4.18 -11.62
C LEU A 43 -2.94 5.68 -11.86
N GLY A 44 -3.83 6.26 -12.66
CA GLY A 44 -3.81 7.67 -13.00
C GLY A 44 -4.28 8.56 -11.85
N THR A 45 -4.36 9.86 -12.13
CA THR A 45 -4.79 10.89 -11.19
C THR A 45 -6.15 10.55 -10.60
N GLN A 46 -6.19 10.32 -9.30
CA GLN A 46 -7.42 10.08 -8.56
C GLN A 46 -7.26 10.50 -7.10
N THR A 47 -8.36 10.96 -6.52
CA THR A 47 -8.43 11.37 -5.12
C THR A 47 -9.60 10.66 -4.45
N ALA A 48 -9.32 9.98 -3.34
CA ALA A 48 -10.33 9.26 -2.55
C ALA A 48 -9.86 9.15 -1.10
N ALA A 49 -10.65 9.68 -0.16
CA ALA A 49 -10.33 9.63 1.26
C ALA A 49 -10.81 8.32 1.92
N ASN A 50 -10.17 7.92 3.02
CA ASN A 50 -10.60 6.80 3.86
C ASN A 50 -10.65 5.42 3.16
N VAL A 51 -9.93 5.25 2.06
CA VAL A 51 -9.83 3.98 1.34
C VAL A 51 -9.17 2.91 2.21
N ALA A 52 -9.67 1.68 2.13
CA ALA A 52 -9.07 0.51 2.78
C ALA A 52 -8.58 -0.52 1.76
N ILE A 53 -7.30 -0.88 1.84
CA ILE A 53 -6.67 -1.90 0.98
C ILE A 53 -6.15 -3.02 1.87
N SER A 54 -6.60 -4.25 1.61
CA SER A 54 -6.29 -5.40 2.49
C SER A 54 -5.98 -6.67 1.69
N GLN A 55 -4.85 -7.32 1.97
CA GLN A 55 -4.45 -8.55 1.28
C GLN A 55 -4.34 -8.36 -0.24
N VAL A 56 -3.62 -7.32 -0.65
CA VAL A 56 -3.44 -6.94 -2.06
C VAL A 56 -1.97 -6.98 -2.43
N LEU A 57 -1.69 -7.52 -3.62
CA LEU A 57 -0.39 -7.42 -4.28
C LEU A 57 -0.50 -6.42 -5.44
N PHE A 58 0.25 -5.33 -5.35
CA PHE A 58 0.55 -4.45 -6.48
C PHE A 58 1.86 -4.90 -7.11
N LYS A 59 1.85 -5.30 -8.39
CA LYS A 59 3.04 -5.78 -9.10
C LYS A 59 3.27 -5.00 -10.38
N ASN A 60 4.43 -4.37 -10.53
CA ASN A 60 4.75 -3.55 -11.71
C ASN A 60 3.68 -2.46 -11.97
N VAL A 61 3.29 -1.74 -10.91
CA VAL A 61 2.27 -0.68 -10.97
C VAL A 61 2.92 0.70 -10.84
N VAL A 62 2.52 1.63 -11.72
CA VAL A 62 2.90 3.04 -11.64
C VAL A 62 1.78 3.83 -10.99
N PHE A 63 2.08 4.52 -9.88
CA PHE A 63 1.14 5.41 -9.21
C PHE A 63 1.42 6.85 -9.63
N ASN A 64 0.55 7.39 -10.49
CA ASN A 64 0.70 8.73 -11.04
C ASN A 64 -0.33 9.69 -10.44
N SER A 65 0.13 10.65 -9.63
CA SER A 65 -0.70 11.68 -9.00
C SER A 65 -1.90 11.11 -8.22
N VAL A 66 -1.69 10.00 -7.50
CA VAL A 66 -2.68 9.39 -6.61
C VAL A 66 -2.65 10.08 -5.25
N HIS A 67 -3.80 10.51 -4.76
CA HIS A 67 -3.95 11.10 -3.43
C HIS A 67 -5.03 10.38 -2.62
N TRP A 68 -4.63 9.56 -1.66
CA TRP A 68 -5.55 8.83 -0.79
C TRP A 68 -5.37 9.21 0.68
N PRO A 69 -5.95 10.34 1.13
CA PRO A 69 -5.92 10.74 2.53
C PRO A 69 -6.49 9.65 3.44
N ALA A 70 -5.86 9.44 4.60
CA ALA A 70 -6.27 8.44 5.59
C ALA A 70 -6.41 7.01 5.02
N LEU A 71 -5.63 6.68 3.98
CA LEU A 71 -5.52 5.33 3.44
C LEU A 71 -5.10 4.34 4.52
N LYS A 72 -5.76 3.19 4.54
CA LYS A 72 -5.41 2.04 5.39
C LYS A 72 -4.89 0.91 4.51
N LEU A 73 -3.67 0.47 4.79
CA LEU A 73 -3.01 -0.66 4.15
C LEU A 73 -2.82 -1.77 5.18
N THR A 74 -3.35 -2.95 4.88
CA THR A 74 -3.17 -4.16 5.69
C THR A 74 -2.73 -5.31 4.80
N ASP A 75 -1.71 -6.09 5.18
CA ASP A 75 -1.27 -7.25 4.40
C ASP A 75 -1.02 -6.92 2.92
N THR A 76 -0.35 -5.79 2.64
CA THR A 76 -0.21 -5.26 1.27
C THR A 76 1.23 -5.34 0.80
N VAL A 77 1.46 -5.87 -0.39
CA VAL A 77 2.78 -5.92 -1.02
C VAL A 77 2.80 -5.01 -2.22
N PHE A 78 3.82 -4.17 -2.31
CA PHE A 78 4.22 -3.46 -3.52
C PHE A 78 5.49 -4.13 -4.05
N ASP A 79 5.44 -4.70 -5.26
CA ASP A 79 6.57 -5.30 -5.95
C ASP A 79 6.81 -4.55 -7.26
N GLN A 80 8.03 -4.05 -7.48
CA GLN A 80 8.43 -3.34 -8.71
C GLN A 80 7.54 -2.14 -9.04
N CYS A 81 7.01 -1.45 -8.02
CA CYS A 81 6.11 -0.31 -8.23
C CYS A 81 6.86 1.03 -8.28
N ASP A 82 6.32 1.99 -9.04
CA ASP A 82 6.74 3.40 -8.96
C ASP A 82 5.80 4.15 -8.02
N LEU A 83 6.31 4.43 -6.82
CA LEU A 83 5.64 5.15 -5.74
C LEU A 83 6.23 6.56 -5.56
N SER A 84 6.97 7.08 -6.56
CA SER A 84 7.71 8.33 -6.42
C SER A 84 6.83 9.57 -6.18
N ASN A 85 5.56 9.49 -6.53
CA ASN A 85 4.57 10.56 -6.37
C ASN A 85 3.47 10.22 -5.36
N VAL A 86 3.64 9.16 -4.56
CA VAL A 86 2.64 8.77 -3.54
C VAL A 86 2.99 9.39 -2.20
N ASP A 87 2.02 10.05 -1.58
CA ASP A 87 2.14 10.57 -0.22
C ASP A 87 1.59 9.56 0.80
N PHE A 88 2.50 9.02 1.62
CA PHE A 88 2.17 8.08 2.69
C PHE A 88 2.11 8.71 4.10
N THR A 89 2.28 10.03 4.23
CA THR A 89 2.47 10.75 5.52
C THR A 89 1.35 10.52 6.53
N HIS A 90 0.12 10.29 6.05
CA HIS A 90 -1.07 10.07 6.88
C HIS A 90 -1.73 8.72 6.65
N CYS A 91 -0.98 7.74 6.13
CA CYS A 91 -1.48 6.39 5.92
C CYS A 91 -1.30 5.53 7.18
N PHE A 92 -2.27 4.66 7.44
CA PHE A 92 -2.10 3.55 8.37
C PHE A 92 -1.52 2.35 7.61
N MET A 93 -0.43 1.77 8.10
CA MET A 93 0.23 0.62 7.50
C MET A 93 0.43 -0.49 8.54
N ASP A 94 -0.09 -1.67 8.25
CA ASP A 94 0.08 -2.87 9.06
C ASP A 94 0.45 -4.06 8.15
N ARG A 95 1.62 -4.68 8.38
CA ARG A 95 2.14 -5.77 7.54
C ARG A 95 2.17 -5.39 6.05
N VAL A 96 2.91 -4.32 5.73
CA VAL A 96 3.07 -3.81 4.38
C VAL A 96 4.50 -4.06 3.95
N GLN A 97 4.73 -4.49 2.72
CA GLN A 97 6.07 -4.74 2.21
C GLN A 97 6.30 -4.00 0.91
N LEU A 98 7.48 -3.38 0.77
CA LEU A 98 7.92 -2.74 -0.47
C LEU A 98 9.16 -3.47 -1.00
N THR A 99 9.03 -4.06 -2.18
CA THR A 99 10.09 -4.81 -2.85
C THR A 99 10.40 -4.15 -4.18
N ASN A 100 11.68 -3.81 -4.42
CA ASN A 100 12.15 -3.22 -5.69
C ASN A 100 11.36 -1.97 -6.14
N CYS A 101 10.81 -1.19 -5.19
CA CYS A 101 9.99 -0.03 -5.51
C CYS A 101 10.84 1.23 -5.66
N LYS A 102 10.43 2.11 -6.59
CA LYS A 102 10.97 3.46 -6.69
C LYS A 102 10.21 4.37 -5.74
N LEU A 103 10.92 5.00 -4.81
CA LEU A 103 10.34 5.89 -3.78
C LEU A 103 10.64 7.37 -4.07
N GLY A 104 9.75 8.24 -3.61
CA GLY A 104 9.89 9.70 -3.71
C GLY A 104 10.95 10.23 -2.76
N LYS A 105 11.50 11.41 -3.07
CA LYS A 105 12.46 12.11 -2.19
C LYS A 105 11.71 12.59 -0.93
N GLY A 106 11.74 11.80 0.14
CA GLY A 106 11.08 12.14 1.40
C GLY A 106 10.73 10.94 2.26
N LEU A 107 10.60 9.75 1.67
CA LEU A 107 10.52 8.51 2.45
C LEU A 107 11.93 8.11 2.88
N GLY A 108 12.36 8.55 4.06
CA GLY A 108 13.41 7.87 4.79
C GLY A 108 13.04 6.39 4.84
N THR A 109 13.96 5.52 4.44
CA THR A 109 13.76 4.06 4.28
C THR A 109 12.77 3.53 5.29
N VAL A 110 11.50 3.43 4.90
CA VAL A 110 10.54 2.72 5.71
C VAL A 110 10.86 1.27 5.38
N VAL A 111 11.66 0.65 6.23
CA VAL A 111 11.75 -0.81 6.27
C VAL A 111 10.39 -1.26 6.80
N VAL A 112 9.40 -1.24 5.93
CA VAL A 112 8.12 -1.88 6.17
C VAL A 112 8.37 -3.35 5.89
N SER A 113 8.26 -4.13 6.95
CA SER A 113 8.46 -5.58 6.93
C SER A 113 7.30 -6.33 6.33
#